data_AF-A0A0G3F098-F1
#
_entry.id   AF-A0A0G3F098-F1
#
_cell.length_a   1.000
_cell.length_b   1.000
_cell.length_c   1.000
_cell.angle_alpha   90.00
_cell.angle_beta   90.00
_cell.angle_gamma   90.00
#
_symmetry.space_group_name_H-M   'P 1'
#
loop_
_entity.id
_entity.type
_entity.pdbx_description
1 polymer ?
#
loop_
_entity_poly.entity_id
_entity_poly.type
_entity_poly.pdbx_seq_one_letter_code
_entity_poly.pdbx_strand_id
1 'polypeptide(L)' 'MLQFIKSLSHDERGVTALEYAVLAGIVVVAVVAAGAILSGTGGLPGLFTTLMQKITAAM' A
#
# COMPACT_ATOMS: atom_id res chain seq x y z
N MET A 1 8.67 9.71 -38.83
CA MET A 1 9.14 8.73 -37.80
C MET A 1 10.21 9.32 -36.88
N LEU A 2 11.30 9.90 -37.39
CA LEU A 2 12.34 10.52 -36.56
C LEU A 2 11.84 11.66 -35.64
N GLN A 3 10.82 12.42 -36.06
CA GLN A 3 10.20 13.47 -35.23
C GLN A 3 9.41 12.93 -34.03
N PHE A 4 8.83 11.73 -34.14
CA PHE A 4 8.10 11.08 -33.05
C PHE A 4 9.05 10.60 -31.95
N ILE A 5 10.19 10.02 -32.37
CA ILE A 5 11.28 9.63 -31.45
C ILE A 5 11.90 10.85 -30.78
N LYS A 6 12.03 11.97 -31.50
CA LYS A 6 12.53 13.24 -30.94
C LYS A 6 11.54 13.87 -29.94
N SER A 7 10.23 13.72 -30.17
CA SER A 7 9.19 14.14 -29.22
C SER A 7 9.21 13.36 -27.92
N LEU A 8 9.55 12.07 -27.94
CA LEU A 8 9.72 11.25 -26.73
C LEU A 8 10.98 11.64 -25.95
N SER A 9 12.03 12.13 -26.63
CA SER A 9 13.26 12.59 -25.97
C SER A 9 13.10 13.88 -25.15
N HIS A 10 12.02 14.64 -25.35
CA HIS A 10 11.68 15.85 -24.59
C HIS A 10 10.59 15.58 -23.53
N ASP A 11 10.30 14.32 -23.21
CA ASP A 11 9.16 13.94 -22.38
C ASP A 11 9.51 13.96 -20.88
N GLU A 12 9.69 15.16 -20.33
CA GLU A 12 9.78 15.40 -18.88
C GLU A 12 8.45 15.01 -18.17
N ARG A 13 7.33 14.95 -18.92
CA ARG A 13 6.03 14.48 -18.41
C ARG A 13 6.01 12.96 -18.23
N GLY A 14 6.72 12.22 -19.08
CA GLY A 14 6.97 10.79 -18.90
C GLY A 14 7.86 10.49 -17.69
N VAL A 15 8.87 11.32 -17.43
CA VAL A 15 9.74 11.21 -16.25
C VAL A 15 8.95 11.47 -14.96
N THR A 16 8.16 12.55 -14.92
CA THR A 16 7.31 12.84 -13.75
C THR A 16 6.24 11.77 -13.53
N ALA A 17 5.66 11.20 -14.59
CA ALA A 17 4.73 10.07 -14.47
C ALA A 17 5.40 8.82 -13.88
N LEU A 18 6.68 8.57 -14.21
CA LEU A 18 7.45 7.47 -13.64
C LEU A 18 7.72 7.68 -12.15
N GLU A 19 8.03 8.90 -11.72
CA GLU A 19 8.20 9.23 -10.30
C GLU A 19 6.93 8.94 -9.50
N TYR A 20 5.77 9.41 -10.00
CA TYR A 20 4.48 9.13 -9.36
C TYR A 20 4.12 7.64 -9.38
N ALA A 21 4.44 6.92 -10.46
CA ALA A 21 4.20 5.48 -10.54
C ALA A 21 5.05 4.71 -9.50
N VAL A 22 6.30 5.10 -9.29
CA VAL A 22 7.17 4.50 -8.28
C VAL A 22 6.67 4.82 -6.87
N LEU A 23 6.30 6.07 -6.59
CA LEU A 23 5.71 6.44 -5.30
C LEU A 23 4.42 5.67 -5.02
N ALA A 24 3.53 5.58 -6.01
CA ALA A 24 2.30 4.79 -5.90
C ALA A 24 2.60 3.31 -5.62
N GLY A 25 3.59 2.72 -6.31
CA GLY A 25 4.03 1.35 -6.07
C GLY A 25 4.49 1.12 -4.62
N ILE A 26 5.32 2.03 -4.09
CA ILE A 26 5.80 1.95 -2.70
C ILE A 26 4.64 2.07 -1.71
N VAL A 27 3.72 3.00 -1.93
CA VAL A 27 2.54 3.19 -1.07
C VAL A 27 1.67 1.93 -1.06
N VAL A 28 1.42 1.32 -2.22
CA VAL A 28 0.65 0.07 -2.32
C VAL A 28 1.30 -1.04 -1.53
N VAL A 29 2.62 -1.23 -1.67
CA VAL A 29 3.37 -2.25 -0.91
C VAL A 29 3.25 -2.02 0.60
N ALA A 30 3.40 -0.76 1.05
CA ALA A 30 3.29 -0.42 2.46
C ALA A 30 1.88 -0.70 3.02
N VAL A 31 0.83 -0.34 2.28
CA VAL A 31 -0.57 -0.58 2.69
C VAL A 31 -0.88 -2.07 2.73
N VAL A 32 -0.43 -2.84 1.74
CA VAL A 32 -0.62 -4.31 1.72
C VAL A 32 0.12 -4.97 2.88
N ALA A 33 1.37 -4.56 3.16
CA ALA A 33 2.14 -5.08 4.28
C ALA A 33 1.46 -4.77 5.63
N ALA A 34 1.00 -3.53 5.82
CA ALA A 34 0.25 -3.15 7.02
C ALA A 34 -1.05 -3.97 7.17
N GLY A 35 -1.80 -4.14 6.08
CA GLY A 35 -3.00 -4.96 6.05
C GLY A 35 -2.73 -6.44 6.39
N ALA A 36 -1.63 -7.01 5.91
CA ALA A 36 -1.22 -8.38 6.22
C ALA A 36 -0.90 -8.54 7.71
N ILE A 37 -0.21 -7.58 8.33
CA ILE A 37 0.11 -7.60 9.76
C ILE A 37 -1.15 -7.46 10.60
N LEU A 38 -2.05 -6.52 10.26
CA LEU A 38 -3.26 -6.26 11.03
C LEU A 38 -4.35 -7.34 10.88
N SER A 39 -4.38 -8.08 9.77
CA SER A 39 -5.38 -9.11 9.51
C SER A 39 -5.08 -10.47 10.17
N GLY A 40 -3.84 -10.71 10.60
CA GLY A 40 -3.43 -11.94 11.26
C GLY A 40 -4.12 -12.16 12.62
N THR A 41 -4.05 -13.39 13.13
CA THR A 41 -4.60 -13.74 14.46
C THR A 41 -3.93 -13.01 15.62
N GLY A 42 -2.73 -12.47 15.43
CA GLY A 42 -2.07 -11.55 16.39
C GLY A 42 -2.38 -10.07 16.16
N GLY A 43 -3.13 -9.73 15.11
CA GLY A 43 -3.52 -8.37 14.75
C GLY A 43 -4.88 -7.97 15.33
N LEU A 44 -5.67 -7.23 14.55
CA LEU A 44 -6.99 -6.74 14.97
C LEU A 44 -7.95 -7.86 15.40
N PRO A 45 -8.11 -8.98 14.65
CA PRO A 45 -9.01 -10.05 15.06
C PRO A 45 -8.66 -10.61 16.45
N GLY A 46 -7.38 -10.88 16.71
CA GLY A 46 -6.92 -11.39 18.01
C GLY A 46 -7.13 -10.41 19.15
N LEU A 47 -6.91 -9.11 18.89
CA LEU A 47 -7.17 -8.06 19.87
C LEU A 47 -8.64 -8.04 20.26
N PHE A 48 -9.55 -8.05 19.29
CA PHE A 48 -10.99 -8.06 19.54
C PHE A 48 -11.45 -9.35 20.22
N THR A 49 -10.93 -10.51 19.82
CA THR A 49 -11.20 -11.78 20.51
C THR A 49 -10.77 -11.71 21.97
N THR A 50 -9.57 -11.19 22.25
CA THR A 50 -9.05 -11.05 23.62
C THR A 50 -9.91 -10.11 24.45
N LEU A 51 -10.33 -8.97 23.88
CA LEU A 51 -11.22 -8.03 24.55
C LEU A 51 -12.57 -8.67 24.89
N MET A 52 -13.18 -9.39 23.93
CA MET A 52 -14.43 -10.11 24.19
C MET A 52 -14.27 -11.17 25.27
N GLN A 53 -13.18 -11.94 25.26
CA GLN A 53 -12.89 -12.92 26.31
C GLN A 53 -12.79 -12.26 27.69
N LYS A 54 -12.14 -11.11 27.80
CA LYS A 54 -12.05 -10.36 29.07
C LYS A 54 -13.42 -9.88 29.55
N ILE A 55 -14.27 -9.39 28.63
CA ILE A 55 -15.63 -8.97 28.95
C ILE A 55 -16.44 -10.17 29.46
N THR A 56 -16.45 -11.28 28.71
CA THR A 56 -17.18 -12.49 29.09
C THR A 56 -16.70 -13.07 30.42
N ALA A 57 -15.39 -13.01 30.72
CA ALA A 57 -14.85 -13.49 31.98
C ALA A 57 -15.16 -12.59 33.19
N ALA A 58 -15.55 -11.34 32.94
CA ALA A 58 -15.93 -10.37 33.99
C ALA A 58 -17.44 -10.34 34.25
N MET A 59 -18.23 -11.02 33.42
CA MET A 59 -19.67 -11.26 33.61
C MET A 59 -19.90 -12.54 34.41
#